data_AF-A0A379TZT7-F1
#
_entry.id   AF-A0A379TZT7-F1
#
_cell.length_a   1.000
_cell.length_b   1.000
_cell.length_c   1.000
_cell.angle_alpha   90.00
_cell.angle_beta   90.00
_cell.angle_gamma   90.00
#
_symmetry.space_group_name_H-M   'P 1'
#
loop_
_entity.id
_entity.type
_entity.pdbx_description
1 polymer ?
#
loop_
_entity_poly.entity_id
_entity_poly.type
_entity_poly.pdbx_seq_one_letter_code
_entity_poly.pdbx_strand_id
1 'polypeptide(L)'
;MRRFLITNWHFIAWTSPGAGDNGVLAALLLRALFNGLLQDQLGQQKHRLPELGALLKQVNHLLRQANLPGQFPLFVGYYHSGLKNLILVSAGLNATLNTGAHQVQISNGVPLGTLGNAYLNQLSQRCDSWQCQIWGAGGRLRLMLSAE
;
A
#
# COMPACT_ATOMS: atom_id res chain seq x y z
N MET A 1 -8.94 -1.74 30.42
CA MET A 1 -7.63 -2.30 29.98
C MET A 1 -7.78 -2.81 28.55
N ARG A 2 -7.42 -2.00 27.53
CA ARG A 2 -7.56 -2.42 26.11
C ARG A 2 -6.21 -2.95 25.63
N ARG A 3 -6.01 -4.27 25.68
CA ARG A 3 -4.90 -4.94 24.98
C ARG A 3 -5.24 -4.97 23.49
N PHE A 4 -4.63 -4.08 22.71
CA PHE A 4 -4.55 -4.22 21.26
C PHE A 4 -3.25 -4.96 20.94
N LEU A 5 -3.30 -6.29 20.91
CA LEU A 5 -2.27 -7.10 20.24
C LEU A 5 -2.55 -7.02 18.74
N ILE A 6 -2.11 -5.95 18.07
CA ILE A 6 -2.14 -5.90 16.61
C ILE A 6 -0.85 -6.58 16.13
N THR A 7 -0.89 -7.89 15.96
CA THR A 7 0.18 -8.68 15.32
C THR A 7 0.17 -8.54 13.79
N ASN A 8 -0.46 -7.49 13.25
CA ASN A 8 -0.62 -7.28 11.81
C ASN A 8 0.34 -6.19 11.34
N TRP A 9 0.98 -6.42 10.19
CA TRP A 9 2.00 -5.54 9.63
C TRP A 9 1.46 -4.84 8.39
N HIS A 10 1.76 -3.56 8.23
CA HIS A 10 1.48 -2.83 7.01
C HIS A 10 2.69 -2.02 6.57
N PHE A 11 2.80 -1.79 5.27
CA PHE A 11 3.86 -0.98 4.70
C PHE A 11 3.34 -0.18 3.51
N ILE A 12 4.01 0.94 3.26
CA ILE A 12 3.76 1.80 2.11
C ILE A 12 5.12 2.04 1.45
N ALA A 13 5.20 1.72 0.16
CA ALA A 13 6.32 2.09 -0.69
C ALA A 13 5.85 3.12 -1.70
N TRP A 14 6.67 4.13 -1.92
CA TRP A 14 6.34 5.30 -2.71
C TRP A 14 7.56 5.71 -3.52
N THR A 15 7.32 6.32 -4.68
CA THR A 15 8.41 6.97 -5.44
C THR A 15 8.00 8.39 -5.81
N SER A 16 8.91 9.34 -5.66
CA SER A 16 8.72 10.75 -6.04
C SER A 16 9.37 11.24 -7.36
N PRO A 17 9.66 10.43 -8.40
CA PRO A 17 10.38 10.96 -9.56
C PRO A 17 9.46 11.92 -10.30
N GLY A 18 9.78 13.21 -10.27
CA GLY A 18 9.06 14.24 -11.01
C GLY A 18 8.00 15.03 -10.23
N ALA A 19 7.78 14.79 -8.93
CA ALA A 19 6.83 15.56 -8.13
C ALA A 19 7.46 16.71 -7.30
N GLY A 20 8.79 16.84 -7.27
CA GLY A 20 9.50 17.87 -6.50
C GLY A 20 9.06 17.92 -5.02
N ASP A 21 8.89 19.13 -4.49
CA ASP A 21 8.45 19.37 -3.10
C ASP A 21 7.05 18.80 -2.80
N ASN A 22 6.16 18.75 -3.80
CA ASN A 22 4.83 18.16 -3.66
C ASN A 22 4.91 16.66 -3.37
N GLY A 23 5.97 16.00 -3.84
CA GLY A 23 6.22 14.61 -3.52
C GLY A 23 6.52 14.39 -2.03
N VAL A 24 7.34 15.27 -1.46
CA VAL A 24 7.67 15.22 -0.02
C VAL A 24 6.44 15.52 0.82
N LEU A 25 5.66 16.54 0.46
CA LEU A 25 4.41 16.90 1.15
C LEU A 25 3.38 15.76 1.08
N ALA A 26 3.21 15.14 -0.09
CA ALA A 26 2.32 13.99 -0.25
C ALA A 26 2.76 12.82 0.63
N ALA A 27 4.06 12.54 0.72
CA ALA A 27 4.59 11.48 1.58
C ALA A 27 4.34 11.77 3.07
N LEU A 28 4.51 13.01 3.53
CA LEU A 28 4.23 13.43 4.90
C LEU A 28 2.74 13.33 5.23
N LEU A 29 1.87 13.78 4.33
CA LEU A 29 0.41 13.69 4.47
C LEU A 29 -0.04 12.23 4.53
N LEU A 30 0.46 11.39 3.63
CA LEU A 30 0.23 9.94 3.66
C LEU A 30 0.67 9.34 4.99
N ARG A 31 1.86 9.69 5.47
CA ARG A 31 2.40 9.15 6.73
C ARG A 31 1.51 9.47 7.92
N ALA A 32 0.96 10.68 7.95
CA ALA A 32 0.06 11.15 9.02
C ALA A 32 -1.33 10.48 8.95
N LEU A 33 -1.89 10.35 7.75
CA LEU A 33 -3.29 9.93 7.58
C LEU A 33 -3.47 8.42 7.45
N PHE A 34 -2.56 7.73 6.78
CA PHE A 34 -2.75 6.33 6.38
C PHE A 34 -2.98 5.41 7.58
N ASN A 35 -2.20 5.59 8.65
CA ASN A 35 -2.35 4.78 9.85
C ASN A 35 -3.73 4.98 10.50
N GLY A 36 -4.22 6.23 10.56
CA GLY A 36 -5.55 6.53 11.09
C GLY A 36 -6.66 5.92 10.25
N LEU A 37 -6.62 6.11 8.93
CA LEU A 37 -7.61 5.55 7.99
C LEU A 37 -7.65 4.02 8.04
N LEU A 38 -6.50 3.37 8.15
CA LEU A 38 -6.42 1.91 8.27
C LEU A 38 -6.98 1.44 9.62
N GLN A 39 -6.64 2.11 10.72
CA GLN A 39 -7.15 1.78 12.04
C GLN A 39 -8.67 1.98 12.15
N ASP A 40 -9.21 3.03 11.56
CA ASP A 40 -10.65 3.27 11.53
C ASP A 40 -11.39 2.16 10.78
N GLN A 41 -10.89 1.74 9.61
CA GLN A 41 -11.45 0.60 8.88
C GLN A 41 -11.41 -0.70 9.70
N LEU A 42 -10.27 -0.99 10.34
CA LEU A 42 -10.11 -2.21 11.16
C LEU A 42 -10.96 -2.17 12.44
N GLY A 43 -11.14 -0.98 13.03
CA GLY A 43 -11.96 -0.77 14.23
C GLY A 43 -13.45 -0.98 13.97
N GLN A 44 -13.92 -0.58 12.79
CA GLN A 44 -15.29 -0.85 12.34
C GLN A 44 -15.49 -2.30 11.90
N GLN A 45 -14.43 -2.95 11.39
CA GLN A 45 -14.49 -4.32 10.87
C GLN A 45 -13.62 -5.30 11.70
N LYS A 46 -14.08 -5.59 12.92
CA LYS A 46 -13.35 -6.36 13.97
C LYS A 46 -12.67 -7.68 13.56
N HIS A 47 -13.02 -8.29 12.42
CA HIS A 47 -12.45 -9.57 11.96
C HIS A 47 -12.27 -9.64 10.43
N ARG A 48 -12.25 -8.51 9.73
CA ARG A 48 -12.17 -8.50 8.27
C ARG A 48 -10.86 -7.89 7.79
N LEU A 49 -10.42 -8.40 6.65
CA LEU A 49 -9.28 -7.88 5.91
C LEU A 49 -9.57 -6.44 5.48
N PRO A 50 -8.58 -5.52 5.54
CA PRO A 50 -8.80 -4.14 5.14
C PRO A 50 -9.04 -4.00 3.64
N GLU A 51 -9.89 -3.06 3.25
CA GLU A 51 -10.10 -2.71 1.85
C GLU A 51 -9.12 -1.61 1.44
N LEU A 52 -7.89 -2.03 1.17
CA LEU A 52 -6.80 -1.13 0.74
C LEU A 52 -7.18 -0.34 -0.52
N GLY A 53 -7.99 -0.92 -1.41
CA GLY A 53 -8.51 -0.21 -2.59
C GLY A 53 -9.36 1.01 -2.24
N ALA A 54 -10.28 0.88 -1.28
CA ALA A 54 -11.10 1.99 -0.81
C ALA A 54 -10.26 3.06 -0.10
N LEU A 55 -9.27 2.63 0.68
CA LEU A 55 -8.33 3.52 1.37
C LEU A 55 -7.54 4.37 0.36
N LEU A 56 -7.00 3.76 -0.70
CA LEU A 56 -6.27 4.50 -1.73
C LEU A 56 -7.15 5.48 -2.52
N LYS A 57 -8.43 5.18 -2.72
CA LYS A 57 -9.37 6.14 -3.33
C LYS A 57 -9.58 7.36 -2.42
N GLN A 58 -9.71 7.16 -1.11
CA GLN A 58 -9.81 8.27 -0.14
C GLN A 58 -8.54 9.11 -0.12
N VAL A 59 -7.37 8.47 -0.12
CA VAL A 59 -6.07 9.14 -0.23
C VAL A 59 -5.99 9.97 -1.52
N ASN A 60 -6.41 9.42 -2.67
CA ASN A 60 -6.42 10.17 -3.94
C ASN A 60 -7.27 11.44 -3.85
N HIS A 61 -8.42 11.33 -3.20
CA HIS A 61 -9.33 12.46 -3.00
C HIS A 61 -8.68 13.54 -2.12
N LEU A 62 -8.03 13.14 -1.01
CA LEU A 62 -7.34 14.05 -0.10
C LEU A 62 -6.16 14.77 -0.77
N LEU A 63 -5.34 14.06 -1.57
CA LEU A 63 -4.24 14.67 -2.31
C LEU A 63 -4.74 15.74 -3.30
N ARG A 64 -5.89 15.48 -3.95
CA ARG A 64 -6.53 16.46 -4.83
C ARG A 64 -7.11 17.66 -4.06
N GLN A 65 -7.76 17.42 -2.92
CA GLN A 65 -8.30 18.49 -2.07
C GLN A 65 -7.18 19.38 -1.50
N ALA A 66 -6.04 18.79 -1.16
CA ALA A 66 -4.84 19.52 -0.73
C ALA A 66 -4.17 20.31 -1.88
N ASN A 67 -4.73 20.26 -3.10
CA ASN A 67 -4.21 20.91 -4.30
C ASN A 67 -2.73 20.57 -4.55
N LEU A 68 -2.36 19.30 -4.39
CA LEU A 68 -1.03 18.78 -4.68
C LEU A 68 -1.01 18.26 -6.13
N PRO A 69 -0.63 19.08 -7.13
CA PRO A 69 -0.51 18.59 -8.49
C PRO A 69 0.68 17.64 -8.59
N GLY A 70 0.47 16.50 -9.26
CA GLY A 70 1.52 15.53 -9.49
C GLY A 70 0.99 14.13 -9.74
N GLN A 71 1.89 13.25 -10.15
CA GLN A 71 1.65 11.81 -10.13
C GLN A 71 2.33 11.24 -8.90
N PHE A 72 1.62 10.36 -8.22
CA PHE A 72 1.99 9.81 -6.93
C PHE A 72 1.98 8.28 -7.00
N PRO A 73 3.01 7.66 -7.62
CA PRO A 73 3.19 6.22 -7.63
C PRO A 73 3.28 5.67 -6.20
N LEU A 74 2.37 4.76 -5.85
CA LEU A 74 2.23 4.20 -4.52
C LEU A 74 2.02 2.69 -4.59
N PHE A 75 2.56 2.00 -3.60
CA PHE A 75 2.36 0.59 -3.37
C PHE A 75 2.08 0.36 -1.89
N VAL A 76 1.02 -0.37 -1.59
CA VAL A 76 0.57 -0.61 -0.22
C VAL A 76 0.47 -2.09 0.03
N GLY A 77 0.98 -2.53 1.18
CA GLY A 77 0.86 -3.91 1.63
C GLY A 77 0.28 -4.00 3.04
N TYR A 78 -0.55 -5.02 3.26
CA TYR A 78 -1.06 -5.41 4.55
C TYR A 78 -0.90 -6.92 4.73
N TYR A 79 -0.25 -7.33 5.82
CA TYR A 79 -0.08 -8.72 6.19
C TYR A 79 -0.78 -9.00 7.51
N HIS A 80 -1.75 -9.91 7.46
CA HIS A 80 -2.41 -10.41 8.64
C HIS A 80 -1.70 -11.68 9.12
N SER A 81 -1.06 -11.64 10.29
CA SER A 81 -0.30 -12.77 10.82
C SER A 81 -1.19 -13.94 11.25
N GLY A 82 -2.34 -13.65 11.87
CA GLY A 82 -3.30 -14.70 12.28
C GLY A 82 -3.91 -15.47 11.12
N LEU A 83 -4.25 -14.79 10.01
CA LEU A 83 -4.81 -15.41 8.80
C LEU A 83 -3.73 -15.81 7.77
N LYS A 84 -2.46 -15.50 8.04
CA LYS A 84 -1.33 -15.66 7.12
C LYS A 84 -1.65 -15.14 5.72
N ASN A 85 -2.30 -13.97 5.66
CA ASN A 85 -2.81 -13.41 4.41
C ASN A 85 -2.14 -12.08 4.09
N LEU A 86 -1.54 -11.99 2.91
CA LEU A 86 -0.89 -10.81 2.37
C LEU A 86 -1.80 -10.18 1.31
N ILE A 87 -2.13 -8.90 1.52
CA ILE A 87 -2.84 -8.07 0.55
C ILE A 87 -1.88 -7.01 0.04
N LEU A 88 -1.73 -6.92 -1.27
CA LEU A 88 -0.89 -5.94 -1.95
C LEU A 88 -1.74 -5.15 -2.92
N VAL A 89 -1.56 -3.83 -2.96
CA VAL A 89 -2.22 -2.95 -3.92
C VAL A 89 -1.18 -2.04 -4.57
N SER A 90 -1.15 -2.05 -5.90
CA SER A 90 -0.34 -1.12 -6.70
C SER A 90 -1.19 0.00 -7.30
N ALA A 91 -0.67 1.23 -7.19
CA ALA A 91 -1.12 2.43 -7.87
C ALA A 91 0.07 3.12 -8.54
N GLY A 92 0.55 2.60 -9.67
CA GLY A 92 1.65 3.20 -10.43
C GLY A 92 3.06 2.69 -10.13
N LEU A 93 3.19 1.62 -9.33
CA LEU A 93 4.46 0.91 -9.11
C LEU A 93 4.39 -0.54 -9.57
N ASN A 94 5.51 -1.08 -10.04
CA ASN A 94 5.59 -2.48 -10.38
C ASN A 94 6.08 -3.28 -9.17
N ALA A 95 5.57 -4.48 -9.00
CA ALA A 95 6.08 -5.38 -7.98
C ALA A 95 6.12 -6.83 -8.44
N THR A 96 6.99 -7.61 -7.82
CA THR A 96 7.01 -9.05 -7.93
C THR A 96 6.96 -9.64 -6.53
N LEU A 97 5.89 -10.35 -6.25
CA LEU A 97 5.72 -11.13 -5.04
C LEU A 97 6.25 -12.54 -5.29
N ASN A 98 7.05 -13.04 -4.37
CA ASN A 98 7.50 -14.42 -4.31
C ASN A 98 7.14 -14.98 -2.93
N THR A 99 6.33 -16.05 -2.89
CA THR A 99 5.93 -16.74 -1.66
C THR A 99 6.57 -18.13 -1.55
N GLY A 100 7.72 -18.33 -2.18
CA GLY A 100 8.42 -19.62 -2.32
C GLY A 100 7.79 -20.50 -3.40
N ALA A 101 6.52 -20.85 -3.25
CA ALA A 101 5.80 -21.74 -4.18
C ALA A 101 5.33 -21.03 -5.47
N HIS A 102 5.08 -19.73 -5.40
CA HIS A 102 4.54 -18.95 -6.52
C HIS A 102 5.24 -17.60 -6.63
N GLN A 103 5.48 -17.20 -7.87
CA GLN A 103 5.91 -15.86 -8.21
C GLN A 103 4.79 -15.15 -8.97
N VAL A 104 4.33 -14.02 -8.44
CA VAL A 104 3.27 -13.21 -9.03
C VAL A 104 3.82 -11.84 -9.36
N GLN A 105 3.69 -11.43 -10.61
CA GLN A 105 3.99 -10.07 -11.03
C GLN A 105 2.74 -9.20 -10.90
N ILE A 106 2.86 -8.12 -10.13
CA ILE A 106 1.83 -7.09 -9.99
C ILE A 106 2.22 -5.98 -10.95
N SER A 107 1.49 -5.94 -12.07
CA SER A 107 1.71 -4.95 -13.14
C SER A 107 1.08 -3.60 -12.78
N ASN A 108 1.67 -2.56 -13.36
CA ASN A 108 1.42 -1.16 -13.08
C ASN A 108 -0.08 -0.78 -13.05
N GLY A 109 -0.54 -0.31 -11.88
CA GLY A 109 -1.78 0.48 -11.78
C GLY A 109 -1.58 1.90 -12.32
N VAL A 110 -2.64 2.71 -12.32
CA VAL A 110 -2.50 4.15 -12.62
C VAL A 110 -2.04 4.89 -11.35
N PRO A 111 -1.00 5.75 -11.41
CA PRO A 111 -0.56 6.54 -10.26
C PRO A 111 -1.68 7.39 -9.66
N LEU A 112 -1.62 7.62 -8.35
CA LEU A 112 -2.50 8.58 -7.67
C LEU A 112 -2.23 10.01 -8.19
N GLY A 113 -3.18 10.91 -8.05
CA GLY A 113 -3.12 12.29 -8.56
C GLY A 113 -3.49 12.46 -10.03
N THR A 114 -3.58 11.39 -10.82
CA THR A 114 -4.09 11.42 -12.20
C THR A 114 -5.61 11.67 -12.24
N LEU A 115 -6.15 12.26 -13.33
CA LEU A 115 -7.55 12.71 -13.45
C LEU A 115 -8.62 11.61 -13.40
N GLY A 116 -8.27 10.34 -13.64
CA GLY A 116 -9.20 9.20 -13.65
C GLY A 116 -9.50 8.57 -12.28
N ASN A 117 -10.31 7.50 -12.29
CA ASN A 117 -10.41 6.59 -11.15
C ASN A 117 -9.04 5.97 -10.87
N ALA A 118 -8.66 5.85 -9.60
CA ALA A 118 -7.48 5.07 -9.22
C ALA A 118 -7.70 3.62 -9.69
N TYR A 119 -7.05 3.23 -10.79
CA TYR A 119 -7.08 1.85 -11.26
C TYR A 119 -6.06 1.09 -10.43
N LEU A 120 -6.58 0.31 -9.49
CA LEU A 120 -5.81 -0.35 -8.46
C LEU A 120 -5.73 -1.84 -8.79
N ASN A 121 -4.50 -2.36 -8.84
CA ASN A 121 -4.29 -3.78 -8.96
C ASN A 121 -4.11 -4.37 -7.57
N GLN A 122 -5.10 -5.14 -7.11
CA GLN A 122 -5.08 -5.78 -5.79
C GLN A 122 -4.79 -7.28 -5.92
N LEU A 123 -3.78 -7.74 -5.19
CA LEU A 123 -3.46 -9.15 -5.02
C LEU A 123 -3.71 -9.55 -3.55
N SER A 124 -4.36 -10.68 -3.34
CA SER A 124 -4.51 -11.30 -2.01
C SER A 124 -3.99 -12.71 -2.06
N GLN A 125 -2.93 -12.99 -1.30
CA GLN A 125 -2.25 -14.29 -1.30
C GLN A 125 -2.04 -14.77 0.13
N ARG A 126 -2.42 -16.02 0.41
CA ARG A 126 -2.06 -16.67 1.68
C ARG A 126 -0.62 -17.19 1.61
N CYS A 127 0.18 -16.83 2.60
CA CYS A 127 1.59 -17.21 2.69
C CYS A 127 2.15 -16.99 4.11
N ASP A 128 3.00 -17.89 4.58
CA ASP A 128 3.71 -17.74 5.86
C ASP A 128 4.97 -16.87 5.75
N SER A 129 5.60 -16.91 4.57
CA SER A 129 6.75 -16.09 4.21
C SER A 129 6.58 -15.50 2.83
N TRP A 130 7.13 -14.31 2.62
CA TRP A 130 7.08 -13.61 1.35
C TRP A 130 8.29 -12.71 1.13
N GLN A 131 8.65 -12.57 -0.13
CA GLN A 131 9.58 -11.57 -0.63
C GLN A 131 8.85 -10.75 -1.69
N CYS A 132 8.81 -9.43 -1.52
CA CYS A 132 8.24 -8.52 -2.49
C CYS A 132 9.32 -7.56 -2.99
N GLN A 133 9.56 -7.56 -4.29
CA GLN A 133 10.43 -6.60 -4.95
C GLN A 133 9.57 -5.54 -5.62
N ILE A 134 9.75 -4.28 -5.24
CA ILE A 134 8.96 -3.15 -5.72
C ILE A 134 9.90 -2.23 -6.49
N TRP A 135 9.50 -1.75 -7.66
CA TRP A 135 10.29 -0.82 -8.44
C TRP A 135 9.43 0.20 -9.19
N GLY A 136 10.03 1.35 -9.44
CA GLY A 136 9.48 2.42 -10.26
C GLY A 136 10.61 3.26 -10.85
N ALA A 137 10.28 4.43 -11.39
CA ALA A 137 11.28 5.33 -11.97
C ALA A 137 12.29 5.87 -10.93
N GLY A 138 11.99 5.78 -9.63
CA GLY A 138 12.85 6.25 -8.54
C GLY A 138 13.79 5.20 -7.94
N GLY A 139 13.78 3.96 -8.45
CA GLY A 139 14.63 2.88 -7.96
C GLY A 139 13.85 1.61 -7.60
N ARG A 140 14.53 0.70 -6.90
CA ARG A 140 14.02 -0.63 -6.54
C ARG A 140 14.26 -0.91 -5.07
N LEU A 141 13.22 -1.41 -4.40
CA LEU A 141 13.24 -1.84 -3.01
C LEU A 141 12.90 -3.33 -2.94
N ARG A 142 13.52 -4.06 -2.01
CA ARG A 142 13.16 -5.44 -1.69
C ARG A 142 12.70 -5.50 -0.23
N LEU A 143 11.48 -5.97 -0.03
CA LEU A 143 10.90 -6.24 1.28
C LEU A 143 10.77 -7.75 1.46
N MET A 144 11.05 -8.22 2.67
CA MET A 144 10.97 -9.63 3.03
C MET A 144 10.34 -9.76 4.40
N LEU A 145 9.47 -10.75 4.54
CA LEU A 145 8.92 -11.16 5.82
C LEU A 145 8.92 -12.68 5.86
N SER A 146 9.62 -13.22 6.84
CA SER A 146 9.60 -14.63 7.21
C SER A 146 9.06 -14.74 8.62
N ALA A 147 8.23 -15.75 8.89
CA ALA A 147 7.95 -16.10 10.28
C ALA A 147 9.27 -16.51 10.96
N GLU A 148 9.50 -16.00 12.17
CA GLU A 148 10.53 -16.54 13.09
C GLU A 148 10.20 -17.98 13.50
#